data_AF-A0AA43LX29-F1
#
_entry.id   AF-A0AA43LX29-F1
#
_cell.length_a   1.000
_cell.length_b   1.000
_cell.length_c   1.000
_cell.angle_alpha   90.00
_cell.angle_beta   90.00
_cell.angle_gamma   90.00
#
_symmetry.space_group_name_H-M   'P 1'
#
loop_
_entity.id
_entity.type
_entity.pdbx_description
1 polymer ?
#
loop_
_entity_poly.entity_id
_entity_poly.type
_entity_poly.pdbx_seq_one_letter_code
_entity_poly.pdbx_strand_id
1 'polypeptide(L)'
;MNEFIFNRDVERRDDLLGIRGEWAALKNSHSVRDFDYIDVHILKELIENKYIDPLDTQNESPSVEEMFLFMNKYPIIRAKGYAVSPFRKDYRVSIDTLFVPKRFVSRRFKQEFLSFCASADELTAKPRLHAWWD
;
A
#
# COMPACT_ATOMS: atom_id res chain seq x y z
N MET A 1 11.79 -1.33 -21.37
CA MET A 1 11.67 -1.06 -19.93
C MET A 1 12.32 -2.21 -19.21
N ASN A 2 13.19 -1.94 -18.23
CA ASN A 2 13.76 -3.00 -17.40
C ASN A 2 12.70 -3.45 -16.40
N GLU A 3 12.55 -4.76 -16.23
CA GLU A 3 11.68 -5.38 -15.24
C GLU A 3 12.18 -5.04 -13.83
N PHE A 4 11.27 -4.68 -12.91
CA PHE A 4 11.61 -4.43 -11.52
C PHE A 4 12.00 -5.75 -10.83
N ILE A 5 13.19 -5.79 -10.23
CA ILE A 5 13.69 -6.98 -9.53
C ILE A 5 13.32 -6.86 -8.05
N PHE A 6 12.28 -7.59 -7.65
CA PHE A 6 11.82 -7.64 -6.27
C PHE A 6 12.80 -8.37 -5.35
N ASN A 7 12.97 -7.82 -4.14
CA ASN A 7 13.66 -8.48 -3.05
C ASN A 7 12.82 -9.68 -2.53
N ARG A 8 13.50 -10.82 -2.37
CA ARG A 8 12.90 -12.12 -2.01
C ARG A 8 13.13 -12.51 -0.54
N ASP A 9 13.61 -11.59 0.30
CA ASP A 9 13.58 -11.77 1.77
C ASP A 9 12.13 -11.61 2.28
N VAL A 10 11.38 -12.70 2.13
CA VAL A 10 9.95 -12.79 2.47
C VAL A 10 9.74 -12.59 3.96
N GLU A 11 10.65 -13.09 4.79
CA GLU A 11 10.52 -12.98 6.25
C GLU A 11 10.59 -11.51 6.69
N ARG A 12 11.58 -10.75 6.20
CA ARG A 12 11.68 -9.32 6.51
C ARG A 12 10.51 -8.53 5.94
N ARG A 13 10.07 -8.83 4.72
CA ARG A 13 8.88 -8.20 4.12
C ARG A 13 7.64 -8.43 4.99
N ASP A 14 7.40 -9.67 5.39
CA ASP A 14 6.22 -10.05 6.15
C ASP A 14 6.23 -9.48 7.57
N ASP A 15 7.42 -9.33 8.18
CA ASP A 15 7.60 -8.62 9.45
C ASP A 15 7.19 -7.14 9.32
N LEU A 16 7.59 -6.47 8.24
CA LEU A 16 7.20 -5.08 7.96
C LEU A 16 5.70 -4.91 7.76
N LEU A 17 5.08 -5.88 7.09
CA LEU A 17 3.65 -5.89 6.78
C LEU A 17 2.79 -6.45 7.92
N GLY A 18 3.39 -7.03 8.96
CA GLY A 18 2.67 -7.65 10.08
C GLY A 18 1.96 -8.96 9.71
N ILE A 19 2.38 -9.66 8.66
CA ILE A 19 1.78 -10.90 8.14
C ILE A 19 2.69 -12.12 8.29
N ARG A 20 3.69 -12.05 9.19
CA ARG A 20 4.68 -13.11 9.41
C ARG A 20 3.99 -14.43 9.76
N GLY A 21 4.33 -15.50 9.03
CA GLY A 21 3.82 -16.85 9.27
C GLY A 21 2.52 -17.20 8.54
N GLU A 22 1.86 -16.24 7.89
CA GLU A 22 0.60 -16.43 7.16
C GLU A 22 0.70 -17.42 5.98
N TRP A 23 1.90 -17.62 5.43
CA TRP A 23 2.13 -18.53 4.30
C TRP A 23 2.31 -20.00 4.70
N ALA A 24 2.64 -20.29 5.96
CA ALA A 24 3.01 -21.63 6.41
C ALA A 24 1.85 -22.65 6.31
N ALA A 25 0.62 -22.17 6.53
CA ALA A 25 -0.61 -22.96 6.43
C ALA A 25 -1.05 -23.19 4.97
N LEU A 26 -0.41 -22.53 4.00
CA LEU A 26 -0.89 -22.40 2.62
C LEU A 26 0.15 -22.82 1.59
N LYS A 27 0.94 -23.87 1.87
CA LYS A 27 1.92 -24.40 0.91
C LYS A 27 1.24 -24.60 -0.45
N ASN A 28 1.72 -23.88 -1.47
CA ASN A 28 1.19 -23.81 -2.84
C ASN A 28 -0.06 -22.96 -3.08
N SER A 29 -0.44 -22.05 -2.18
CA SER A 29 -1.55 -21.14 -2.47
C SER A 29 -1.14 -20.08 -3.50
N HIS A 30 -1.95 -19.98 -4.55
CA HIS A 30 -1.98 -18.82 -5.44
C HIS A 30 -2.69 -17.62 -4.79
N SER A 31 -2.66 -17.50 -3.46
CA SER A 31 -3.40 -16.49 -2.71
C SER A 31 -2.64 -15.16 -2.61
N VAL A 32 -3.38 -14.14 -2.21
CA VAL A 32 -2.86 -12.89 -1.66
C VAL A 32 -3.13 -12.85 -0.15
N ARG A 33 -2.44 -11.95 0.54
CA ARG A 33 -2.66 -11.65 1.95
C ARG A 33 -2.73 -10.16 2.13
N ASP A 34 -3.89 -9.69 2.57
CA ASP A 34 -4.06 -8.30 2.97
C ASP A 34 -3.22 -8.06 4.21
N PHE A 35 -2.58 -6.90 4.27
CA PHE A 35 -1.91 -6.42 5.46
C PHE A 35 -2.70 -5.27 6.08
N ASP A 36 -2.44 -4.99 7.35
CA ASP A 36 -3.11 -3.91 8.06
C ASP A 36 -2.54 -2.53 7.67
N TYR A 37 -3.12 -1.45 8.20
CA TYR A 37 -2.65 -0.10 7.88
C TYR A 37 -1.17 0.15 8.24
N ILE A 38 -0.35 0.44 7.23
CA ILE A 38 1.05 0.84 7.38
C ILE A 38 1.20 2.37 7.35
N ASP A 39 2.27 2.87 7.96
CA ASP A 39 2.64 4.29 7.90
C ASP A 39 3.69 4.57 6.82
N VAL A 40 4.07 5.84 6.70
CA VAL A 40 5.05 6.29 5.70
C VAL A 40 6.45 5.70 5.93
N HIS A 41 6.82 5.38 7.17
CA HIS A 41 8.13 4.81 7.46
C HIS A 41 8.22 3.37 6.96
N ILE A 42 7.17 2.57 7.18
CA ILE A 42 7.09 1.22 6.65
C ILE A 42 7.04 1.24 5.12
N LEU A 43 6.24 2.14 4.50
CA LEU A 43 6.21 2.25 3.04
C LEU A 43 7.60 2.63 2.48
N LYS A 44 8.32 3.54 3.15
CA LYS A 44 9.70 3.86 2.81
C LYS A 44 10.62 2.64 2.86
N GLU A 45 10.54 1.86 3.95
CA GLU A 45 11.34 0.63 4.07
C GLU A 45 11.03 -0.39 2.96
N LEU A 46 9.75 -0.53 2.57
CA LEU A 46 9.37 -1.40 1.47
C LEU A 46 9.99 -0.96 0.13
N ILE A 47 9.98 0.35 -0.15
CA ILE A 47 10.55 0.92 -1.38
C ILE A 47 12.08 0.78 -1.38
N GLU A 48 12.76 1.24 -0.33
CA GLU A 48 14.22 1.26 -0.25
C GLU A 48 14.83 -0.16 -0.32
N ASN A 49 14.11 -1.15 0.22
CA ASN A 49 14.53 -2.55 0.18
C ASN A 49 13.97 -3.34 -1.01
N LYS A 50 13.32 -2.68 -1.98
CA LYS A 50 12.77 -3.27 -3.21
C LYS A 50 11.73 -4.37 -2.98
N TYR A 51 10.93 -4.28 -1.92
CA TYR A 51 9.79 -5.18 -1.70
C TYR A 51 8.54 -4.76 -2.48
N ILE A 52 8.45 -3.49 -2.86
CA ILE A 52 7.39 -2.92 -3.69
C ILE A 52 8.01 -2.14 -4.85
N ASP A 53 7.39 -2.20 -6.02
CA ASP A 53 7.81 -1.42 -7.18
C ASP A 53 7.28 0.01 -7.03
N PRO A 54 8.13 1.05 -6.96
CA PRO A 54 7.69 2.44 -6.83
C PRO A 54 6.85 2.92 -8.02
N LEU A 55 6.95 2.27 -9.19
CA LEU A 55 6.19 2.61 -10.38
C LEU A 55 4.92 1.78 -10.54
N ASP A 56 4.59 0.88 -9.58
CA ASP A 56 3.35 0.12 -9.61
C ASP A 56 2.16 1.08 -9.51
N THR A 57 1.24 0.97 -10.48
CA THR A 57 -0.03 1.72 -10.57
C THR A 57 -1.18 0.71 -10.63
N GLN A 58 -1.19 -0.24 -9.70
CA GLN A 58 -2.21 -1.29 -9.62
C GLN A 58 -3.60 -0.65 -9.70
N ASN A 59 -4.44 -1.12 -10.61
CA ASN A 59 -5.82 -0.66 -10.79
C ASN A 59 -5.96 0.85 -11.02
N GLU A 60 -5.08 1.43 -11.84
CA GLU A 60 -5.07 2.87 -12.15
C GLU A 60 -4.92 3.78 -10.92
N SER A 61 -4.41 3.22 -9.82
CA SER A 61 -4.03 3.99 -8.65
C SER A 61 -2.85 4.92 -8.96
N PRO A 62 -2.68 6.02 -8.20
CA PRO A 62 -1.42 6.74 -8.19
C PRO A 62 -0.26 5.77 -7.97
N SER A 63 0.89 6.04 -8.57
CA SER A 63 2.06 5.19 -8.36
C SER A 63 2.43 5.09 -6.88
N VAL A 64 3.05 3.99 -6.48
CA VAL A 64 3.56 3.82 -5.11
C VAL A 64 4.47 4.98 -4.70
N GLU A 65 5.28 5.52 -5.61
CA GLU A 65 6.09 6.71 -5.39
C GLU A 65 5.23 7.96 -5.12
N GLU A 66 4.18 8.21 -5.90
CA GLU A 66 3.25 9.33 -5.67
C GLU A 66 2.52 9.19 -4.33
N MET A 67 2.08 7.98 -3.99
CA MET A 67 1.47 7.70 -2.69
C MET A 67 2.47 7.96 -1.54
N PHE A 68 3.72 7.50 -1.68
CA PHE A 68 4.77 7.76 -0.71
C PHE A 68 5.03 9.27 -0.53
N LEU A 69 5.16 10.03 -1.62
CA LEU A 69 5.35 11.48 -1.54
C LEU A 69 4.16 12.18 -0.85
N PHE A 70 2.94 11.73 -1.13
CA PHE A 70 1.74 12.27 -0.49
C PHE A 70 1.68 11.93 1.01
N MET A 71 2.04 10.71 1.38
CA MET A 71 2.16 10.26 2.78
C MET A 71 3.31 10.96 3.51
N ASN A 72 4.42 11.25 2.83
CA ASN A 72 5.55 11.97 3.41
C ASN A 72 5.20 13.45 3.67
N LYS A 73 4.41 14.07 2.78
CA LYS A 73 3.80 15.39 3.02
C LYS A 73 2.80 15.35 4.18
N TYR A 74 2.08 14.25 4.33
CA TYR A 74 1.04 14.07 5.36
C TYR A 74 1.21 12.75 6.15
N PRO A 75 2.13 12.68 7.13
CA PRO A 75 2.43 11.43 7.87
C PRO A 75 1.27 10.85 8.70
N ILE A 76 0.14 11.55 8.77
CA ILE A 76 -1.13 11.09 9.34
C ILE A 76 -1.87 10.09 8.43
N ILE A 77 -1.53 10.04 7.14
CA ILE A 77 -2.09 9.09 6.20
C ILE A 77 -1.55 7.70 6.52
N ARG A 78 -2.40 6.70 6.30
CA ARG A 78 -2.05 5.29 6.37
C ARG A 78 -2.36 4.64 5.03
N ALA A 79 -1.52 3.70 4.62
CA ALA A 79 -1.73 2.90 3.42
C ALA A 79 -2.12 1.47 3.80
N LYS A 80 -2.85 0.80 2.91
CA LYS A 80 -3.17 -0.62 3.01
C LYS A 80 -3.12 -1.24 1.62
N GLY A 81 -2.94 -2.55 1.57
CA GLY A 81 -3.06 -3.35 0.37
C GLY A 81 -2.80 -4.81 0.69
N TYR A 82 -2.17 -5.50 -0.25
CA TYR A 82 -1.90 -6.93 -0.15
C TYR A 82 -0.49 -7.33 -0.61
N ALA A 83 -0.01 -8.43 -0.06
CA ALA A 83 1.16 -9.14 -0.54
C ALA A 83 0.75 -10.37 -1.33
N VAL A 84 1.41 -10.60 -2.46
CA VAL A 84 1.26 -11.83 -3.25
C VAL A 84 2.14 -12.93 -2.64
N SER A 85 1.61 -14.14 -2.62
CA SER A 85 2.29 -15.35 -2.15
C SER A 85 3.71 -15.48 -2.75
N PRO A 86 4.72 -15.84 -1.94
CA PRO A 86 6.09 -16.04 -2.41
C PRO A 86 6.24 -17.15 -3.45
N PHE A 87 5.24 -18.03 -3.56
CA PHE A 87 5.22 -19.16 -4.49
C PHE A 87 4.63 -18.80 -5.87
N ARG A 88 4.08 -17.59 -6.03
CA ARG A 88 3.54 -17.12 -7.30
C ARG A 88 4.61 -16.48 -8.18
N LYS A 89 4.40 -16.54 -9.50
CA LYS A 89 5.29 -15.91 -10.49
C LYS A 89 5.21 -14.39 -10.43
N ASP A 90 4.01 -13.85 -10.23
CA ASP A 90 3.73 -12.42 -10.09
C ASP A 90 3.89 -11.93 -8.65
N TYR A 91 4.96 -12.36 -7.99
CA TYR A 91 5.33 -11.90 -6.66
C TYR A 91 5.44 -10.37 -6.62
N ARG A 92 4.63 -9.73 -5.78
CA ARG A 92 4.64 -8.30 -5.53
C ARG A 92 3.98 -7.97 -4.20
N VAL A 93 4.17 -6.73 -3.76
CA VAL A 93 3.32 -6.05 -2.78
C VAL A 93 2.64 -4.94 -3.55
N SER A 94 1.35 -4.71 -3.30
CA SER A 94 0.62 -3.59 -3.91
C SER A 94 -0.10 -2.80 -2.82
N ILE A 95 -0.26 -1.50 -3.06
CA ILE A 95 -1.03 -0.58 -2.22
C ILE A 95 -2.29 -0.23 -3.00
N ASP A 96 -3.46 -0.46 -2.39
CA ASP A 96 -4.75 -0.22 -3.02
C ASP A 96 -5.62 0.75 -2.21
N THR A 97 -5.15 1.18 -1.04
CA THR A 97 -5.97 1.94 -0.10
C THR A 97 -5.17 3.05 0.58
N LEU A 98 -5.75 4.26 0.64
CA LEU A 98 -5.29 5.33 1.53
C LEU A 98 -6.37 5.70 2.54
N PHE A 99 -5.96 5.90 3.79
CA PHE A 99 -6.86 6.12 4.91
C PHE A 99 -6.39 7.25 5.84
N VAL A 100 -7.35 8.02 6.34
CA VAL A 100 -7.13 9.03 7.39
C VAL A 100 -8.21 8.92 8.47
N PRO A 101 -7.83 8.67 9.73
CA PRO A 101 -8.75 8.72 10.87
C PRO A 101 -9.43 10.09 11.01
N LYS A 102 -10.72 10.08 11.38
CA LYS A 102 -11.56 11.30 11.61
C LYS A 102 -10.84 12.41 12.37
N ARG A 103 -10.10 12.06 13.43
CA ARG A 103 -9.43 13.03 14.33
C ARG A 103 -8.37 13.89 13.64
N PHE A 104 -7.88 13.48 12.47
CA PHE A 104 -6.85 14.21 11.71
C PHE A 104 -7.43 14.94 10.48
N VAL A 105 -8.75 14.87 10.27
CA VAL A 105 -9.40 15.46 9.09
C VAL A 105 -9.70 16.93 9.34
N SER A 106 -8.89 17.82 8.75
CA SER A 106 -9.21 19.25 8.63
C SER A 106 -9.91 19.56 7.30
N ARG A 107 -10.63 20.69 7.21
CA ARG A 107 -11.30 21.10 5.96
C ARG A 107 -10.33 21.25 4.79
N ARG A 108 -9.16 21.85 5.04
CA ARG A 108 -8.12 22.05 4.01
C ARG A 108 -7.52 20.72 3.57
N PHE A 109 -7.09 19.90 4.53
CA PHE A 109 -6.47 18.61 4.23
C PHE A 109 -7.44 17.69 3.47
N LYS A 110 -8.72 17.71 3.83
CA LYS A 110 -9.76 16.98 3.09
C LYS A 110 -9.78 17.32 1.61
N GLN A 111 -9.68 18.60 1.23
CA GLN A 111 -9.69 18.99 -0.19
C GLN A 111 -8.48 18.44 -0.94
N GLU A 112 -7.29 18.50 -0.32
CA GLU A 112 -6.08 17.94 -0.91
C GLU A 112 -6.15 16.42 -1.05
N PHE A 113 -6.67 15.71 -0.05
CA PHE A 113 -6.89 14.27 -0.13
C PHE A 113 -7.86 13.89 -1.24
N LEU A 114 -9.00 14.58 -1.36
CA LEU A 114 -9.99 14.33 -2.41
C LEU A 114 -9.42 14.61 -3.81
N SER A 115 -8.57 15.64 -3.94
CA SER A 115 -7.92 15.95 -5.21
C SER A 115 -6.88 14.90 -5.59
N PHE A 116 -6.12 14.39 -4.62
CA PHE A 116 -5.12 13.33 -4.87
C PHE A 116 -5.80 12.01 -5.22
N CYS A 117 -6.88 11.66 -4.53
CA CYS A 117 -7.58 10.39 -4.70
C CYS A 117 -8.75 10.47 -5.71
N ALA A 118 -8.69 11.41 -6.67
CA ALA A 118 -9.82 11.66 -7.56
C ALA A 118 -10.13 10.50 -8.53
N SER A 119 -9.16 9.60 -8.77
CA SER A 119 -9.32 8.39 -9.58
C SER A 119 -9.77 7.17 -8.80
N ALA A 120 -9.99 7.26 -7.49
CA ALA A 120 -10.38 6.11 -6.67
C ALA A 120 -11.81 5.62 -7.00
N ASP A 121 -11.98 4.31 -7.11
CA ASP A 121 -13.28 3.66 -7.30
C ASP A 121 -14.21 3.91 -6.10
N GLU A 122 -13.63 3.88 -4.89
CA GLU A 122 -14.34 4.23 -3.67
C GLU A 122 -13.67 5.39 -2.93
N LEU A 123 -14.39 6.52 -2.82
CA LEU A 123 -13.92 7.71 -2.11
C LEU A 123 -14.91 8.14 -1.02
N THR A 124 -14.60 7.83 0.24
CA THR A 124 -15.38 8.29 1.40
C THR A 124 -14.76 9.53 2.03
N ALA A 125 -15.59 10.54 2.30
CA ALA A 125 -15.13 11.85 2.75
C ALA A 125 -15.67 12.30 4.13
N LYS A 126 -16.50 11.48 4.80
CA LYS A 126 -17.08 11.73 6.14
C LYS A 126 -17.40 10.39 6.85
N PRO A 127 -17.14 10.25 8.18
CA PRO A 127 -16.36 11.15 9.04
C PRO A 127 -14.84 10.95 8.93
N ARG A 128 -14.39 9.88 8.26
CA ARG A 128 -13.00 9.58 7.91
C ARG A 128 -12.74 9.89 6.44
N LEU A 129 -11.48 9.89 6.03
CA LEU A 129 -11.12 9.87 4.61
C LEU A 129 -10.65 8.47 4.25
N HIS A 130 -11.14 7.96 3.12
CA HIS A 130 -10.80 6.64 2.62
C HIS A 130 -10.86 6.68 1.09
N ALA A 131 -9.83 6.18 0.44
CA ALA A 131 -9.76 5.95 -0.99
C ALA A 131 -9.35 4.50 -1.23
N TRP A 132 -10.00 3.81 -2.17
CA TRP A 132 -9.65 2.46 -2.60
C TRP A 132 -9.75 2.34 -4.14
N TRP A 133 -8.85 1.55 -4.73
CA TRP A 133 -8.73 1.28 -6.17
C TRP A 133 -8.80 -0.24 -6.45
N ASP A 134 -9.64 -0.68 -7.39
CA ASP A 134 -9.92 -2.11 -7.69
C ASP A 134 -9.81 -2.52 -9.17
#